data_AF-A0A428Q5K1-F1
#
_entry.id   AF-A0A428Q5K1-F1
#
_cell.length_a   1.000
_cell.length_b   1.000
_cell.length_c   1.000
_cell.angle_alpha   90.00
_cell.angle_beta   90.00
_cell.angle_gamma   90.00
#
_symmetry.space_group_name_H-M   'P 1'
#
loop_
_entity.id
_entity.type
_entity.pdbx_description
1 polymer ?
#
loop_
_entity_poly.entity_id
_entity_poly.type
_entity_poly.pdbx_seq_one_letter_code
_entity_poly.pdbx_strand_id
1 'polypeptide(L)'
;MFVSHYEASRVAISNTEFDGRTDYSHSCNNDHYWAIIIGGKGDKITLDKNYLHDLSGRAPKIGSSEGIQTVQAVNNYFNYNTGHNFDISSSGRVLLEGNRFENSKTPITDASKAGKIFNVPDSGSRTTCSSSLGRNCELA
;
A
#
# COMPACT_ATOMS: atom_id res chain seq x y z
N MET A 1 -1.14 9.77 -9.52
CA MET A 1 -2.28 8.85 -9.25
C MET A 1 -2.12 7.57 -10.06
N PHE A 2 -2.52 6.41 -9.52
CA PHE A 2 -2.57 5.12 -10.24
C PHE A 2 -3.87 4.36 -9.94
N VAL A 3 -4.44 3.68 -10.95
CA VAL A 3 -5.62 2.81 -10.79
C VAL A 3 -5.50 1.56 -11.66
N SER A 4 -5.67 0.36 -11.07
CA SER A 4 -6.00 -0.87 -11.79
C SER A 4 -7.46 -1.24 -11.50
N HIS A 5 -8.32 -1.37 -12.53
CA HIS A 5 -9.78 -1.45 -12.30
C HIS A 5 -10.54 -2.53 -13.09
N TYR A 6 -9.89 -3.30 -13.96
CA TYR A 6 -10.61 -4.28 -14.77
C TYR A 6 -9.99 -5.67 -14.62
N GLU A 7 -9.07 -6.01 -15.51
CA GLU A 7 -8.44 -7.31 -15.58
C GLU A 7 -7.10 -7.36 -14.84
N ALA A 8 -6.62 -8.58 -14.62
CA ALA A 8 -5.36 -8.85 -13.95
C ALA A 8 -4.20 -8.08 -14.60
N SER A 9 -3.56 -7.24 -13.80
CA SER A 9 -2.33 -6.54 -14.16
C SER A 9 -1.14 -7.13 -13.42
N ARG A 10 0.00 -7.23 -14.11
CA ARG A 10 1.31 -7.53 -13.52
C ARG A 10 2.19 -6.30 -13.66
N VAL A 11 2.28 -5.50 -12.61
CA VAL A 11 2.87 -4.15 -12.67
C VAL A 11 3.85 -3.96 -11.52
N ALA A 12 4.99 -3.36 -11.81
CA ALA A 12 5.86 -2.78 -10.80
C ALA A 12 5.77 -1.25 -10.89
N ILE A 13 5.41 -0.61 -9.78
CA ILE A 13 5.49 0.84 -9.61
C ILE A 13 6.69 1.07 -8.69
N SER A 14 7.74 1.69 -9.23
CA SER A 14 8.98 1.79 -8.49
C SER A 14 9.71 3.11 -8.71
N ASN A 15 10.33 3.63 -7.65
CA ASN A 15 11.06 4.89 -7.65
C ASN A 15 10.20 6.07 -8.15
N THR A 16 8.90 6.03 -7.83
CA THR A 16 7.93 7.04 -8.24
C THR A 16 7.57 7.93 -7.06
N GLU A 17 7.51 9.23 -7.31
CA GLU A 17 6.93 10.21 -6.39
C GLU A 17 5.42 10.34 -6.64
N PHE A 18 4.65 10.27 -5.56
CA PHE A 18 3.24 10.60 -5.51
C PHE A 18 3.08 11.86 -4.65
N ASP A 19 3.23 13.02 -5.30
CA ASP A 19 3.02 14.33 -4.70
C ASP A 19 1.53 14.61 -4.54
N GLY A 20 1.10 14.74 -3.29
CA GLY A 20 -0.28 14.97 -2.91
C GLY A 20 -0.65 16.43 -2.67
N ARG A 21 0.30 17.38 -2.74
CA ARG A 21 0.02 18.80 -2.51
C ARG A 21 -0.95 19.31 -3.56
N THR A 22 -2.04 19.93 -3.12
CA THR A 22 -3.06 20.46 -4.02
C THR A 22 -3.84 21.61 -3.40
N ASP A 23 -4.33 22.55 -4.20
CA ASP A 23 -5.25 23.59 -3.74
C ASP A 23 -6.68 23.05 -3.53
N TYR A 24 -6.98 21.89 -4.10
CA TYR A 24 -8.32 21.31 -4.13
C TYR A 24 -8.29 19.86 -3.66
N SER A 25 -8.56 19.64 -2.37
CA SER A 25 -8.63 18.29 -1.80
C SER A 25 -10.03 17.90 -1.34
N HIS A 26 -10.33 16.60 -1.41
CA HIS A 26 -11.57 16.03 -0.88
C HIS A 26 -11.75 16.32 0.62
N SER A 27 -10.64 16.40 1.34
CA SER A 27 -10.60 16.65 2.78
C SER A 27 -10.46 18.15 3.13
N CYS A 28 -10.52 19.05 2.14
CA CYS A 28 -10.43 20.51 2.32
C CYS A 28 -9.20 20.97 3.16
N ASN A 29 -8.06 20.31 2.96
CA ASN A 29 -6.85 20.44 3.77
C ASN A 29 -5.54 20.43 2.95
N ASN A 30 -5.64 20.63 1.63
CA ASN A 30 -4.53 20.61 0.68
C ASN A 30 -3.82 19.27 0.43
N ASP A 31 -4.32 18.16 1.01
CA ASP A 31 -3.74 16.82 0.82
C ASP A 31 -4.60 15.93 -0.09
N HIS A 32 -4.01 15.38 -1.17
CA HIS A 32 -4.75 14.56 -2.13
C HIS A 32 -5.22 13.21 -1.54
N TYR A 33 -6.49 12.86 -1.77
CA TYR A 33 -7.09 11.62 -1.22
C TYR A 33 -7.02 10.42 -2.17
N TRP A 34 -6.92 10.66 -3.49
CA TRP A 34 -7.12 9.63 -4.52
C TRP A 34 -5.78 9.12 -5.09
N ALA A 35 -4.84 8.72 -4.24
CA ALA A 35 -3.48 8.41 -4.69
C ALA A 35 -3.37 7.13 -5.53
N ILE A 36 -3.71 5.98 -4.97
CA ILE A 36 -3.52 4.66 -5.58
C ILE A 36 -4.73 3.75 -5.30
N ILE A 37 -5.29 3.15 -6.34
CA ILE A 37 -6.30 2.09 -6.23
C ILE A 37 -5.82 0.84 -6.96
N ILE A 38 -5.75 -0.29 -6.25
CA ILE A 38 -5.43 -1.61 -6.81
C ILE A 38 -6.68 -2.47 -6.72
N GLY A 39 -7.42 -2.63 -7.80
CA GLY A 39 -8.75 -3.26 -7.79
C GLY A 39 -9.02 -4.26 -8.91
N GLY A 40 -8.06 -4.51 -9.82
CA GLY A 40 -8.21 -5.44 -10.94
C GLY A 40 -8.28 -6.88 -10.48
N LYS A 41 -9.12 -7.70 -11.12
CA LYS A 41 -9.33 -9.10 -10.75
C LYS A 41 -8.07 -9.91 -11.04
N GLY A 42 -7.35 -10.34 -10.00
CA GLY A 42 -6.12 -11.14 -10.15
C GLY A 42 -4.84 -10.31 -10.27
N ASP A 43 -4.88 -9.04 -9.90
CA ASP A 43 -3.70 -8.18 -9.88
C ASP A 43 -2.54 -8.77 -9.08
N LYS A 44 -1.34 -8.59 -9.61
CA LYS A 44 -0.07 -8.85 -8.94
C LYS A 44 0.80 -7.60 -9.09
N ILE A 45 0.79 -6.76 -8.06
CA ILE A 45 1.44 -5.45 -8.11
C ILE A 45 2.58 -5.35 -7.10
N THR A 46 3.72 -4.83 -7.53
CA THR A 46 4.84 -4.46 -6.66
C THR A 46 4.88 -2.94 -6.53
N LEU A 47 4.93 -2.44 -5.29
CA LEU A 47 5.25 -1.06 -4.97
C LEU A 47 6.65 -1.06 -4.34
N ASP A 48 7.68 -0.60 -5.05
CA ASP A 48 9.08 -0.60 -4.55
C ASP A 48 9.69 0.80 -4.54
N LYS A 49 10.20 1.27 -3.39
CA LYS A 49 10.94 2.54 -3.29
C LYS A 49 10.15 3.77 -3.79
N ASN A 50 8.84 3.77 -3.63
CA ASN A 50 8.04 4.95 -3.95
C ASN A 50 8.07 5.95 -2.79
N TYR A 51 7.96 7.23 -3.12
CA TYR A 51 7.78 8.31 -2.17
C TYR A 51 6.34 8.81 -2.25
N LEU A 52 5.58 8.69 -1.16
CA LEU A 52 4.17 9.11 -1.12
C LEU A 52 4.01 10.15 -0.01
N HIS A 53 3.60 11.36 -0.38
CA HIS A 53 3.56 12.46 0.57
C HIS A 53 2.45 13.49 0.33
N ASP A 54 2.09 14.20 1.40
CA ASP A 54 1.03 15.21 1.40
C ASP A 54 -0.33 14.61 0.98
N LEU A 55 -0.68 13.46 1.56
CA LEU A 55 -1.86 12.67 1.21
C LEU A 55 -2.88 12.61 2.35
N SER A 56 -4.13 12.29 2.01
CA SER A 56 -5.21 12.13 3.00
C SER A 56 -5.90 10.75 2.94
N GLY A 57 -5.53 9.90 1.98
CA GLY A 57 -6.18 8.60 1.83
C GLY A 57 -5.62 7.77 0.69
N ARG A 58 -6.09 6.52 0.61
CA ARG A 58 -5.87 5.58 -0.51
C ARG A 58 -4.42 5.55 -0.99
N ALA A 59 -3.49 5.40 -0.06
CA ALA A 59 -2.07 5.39 -0.33
C ALA A 59 -1.42 4.08 0.17
N PRO A 60 -1.82 2.91 -0.36
CA PRO A 60 -2.85 2.63 -1.38
C PRO A 60 -4.21 2.14 -0.81
N LYS A 61 -5.28 2.19 -1.64
CA LYS A 61 -6.45 1.32 -1.47
C LYS A 61 -6.24 0.01 -2.24
N ILE A 62 -6.38 -1.14 -1.57
CA ILE A 62 -6.17 -2.47 -2.15
C ILE A 62 -7.44 -3.29 -2.01
N GLY A 63 -7.96 -3.69 -3.16
CA GLY A 63 -8.97 -4.69 -3.35
C GLY A 63 -10.29 -4.15 -3.89
N SER A 64 -11.14 -5.08 -4.30
CA SER A 64 -12.45 -4.82 -4.91
C SER A 64 -13.47 -5.90 -4.50
N SER A 65 -14.68 -5.80 -5.02
CA SER A 65 -15.74 -6.81 -4.82
C SER A 65 -15.45 -8.13 -5.53
N GLU A 66 -14.46 -8.18 -6.43
CA GLU A 66 -14.18 -9.35 -7.26
C GLU A 66 -12.69 -9.70 -7.29
N GLY A 67 -12.41 -11.01 -7.30
CA GLY A 67 -11.05 -11.52 -7.43
C GLY A 67 -10.18 -11.31 -6.19
N ILE A 68 -8.89 -11.56 -6.39
CA ILE A 68 -7.84 -11.39 -5.39
C ILE A 68 -6.80 -10.44 -5.95
N GLN A 69 -6.37 -9.47 -5.13
CA GLN A 69 -5.27 -8.57 -5.45
C GLN A 69 -4.09 -8.95 -4.56
N THR A 70 -3.00 -9.41 -5.19
CA THR A 70 -1.75 -9.72 -4.49
C THR A 70 -0.79 -8.56 -4.65
N VAL A 71 -0.39 -7.95 -3.53
CA VAL A 71 0.45 -6.75 -3.52
C VAL A 71 1.67 -6.99 -2.64
N GLN A 72 2.85 -6.63 -3.15
CA GLN A 72 4.07 -6.50 -2.35
C GLN A 72 4.43 -5.03 -2.28
N ALA A 73 4.30 -4.42 -1.11
CA ALA A 73 4.77 -3.06 -0.86
C ALA A 73 6.08 -3.13 -0.06
N VAL A 74 7.17 -2.77 -0.72
CA VAL A 74 8.53 -2.90 -0.21
C VAL A 74 9.30 -1.60 -0.30
N ASN A 75 10.05 -1.23 0.73
CA ASN A 75 10.94 -0.06 0.75
C ASN A 75 10.28 1.30 0.42
N ASN A 76 8.96 1.44 0.55
CA ASN A 76 8.30 2.71 0.26
C ASN A 76 8.42 3.67 1.43
N TYR A 77 8.52 4.96 1.12
CA TYR A 77 8.52 6.02 2.11
C TYR A 77 7.19 6.77 2.06
N PHE A 78 6.41 6.63 3.13
CA PHE A 78 5.17 7.35 3.35
C PHE A 78 5.46 8.49 4.32
N ASN A 79 5.32 9.73 3.85
CA ASN A 79 5.63 10.91 4.64
C ASN A 79 4.45 11.87 4.63
N TYR A 80 3.96 12.26 5.80
CA TYR A 80 2.87 13.22 5.91
C TYR A 80 1.56 12.72 5.25
N ASN A 81 0.79 11.97 6.04
CA ASN A 81 -0.57 11.63 5.67
C ASN A 81 -1.54 11.95 6.81
N THR A 82 -2.42 12.92 6.57
CA THR A 82 -3.34 13.46 7.59
C THR A 82 -4.56 12.56 7.81
N GLY A 83 -4.80 11.61 6.92
CA GLY A 83 -5.84 10.58 7.04
C GLY A 83 -5.24 9.19 7.23
N HIS A 84 -5.22 8.38 6.17
CA HIS A 84 -4.70 7.01 6.20
C HIS A 84 -3.89 6.64 4.96
N ASN A 85 -2.95 5.70 5.12
CA ASN A 85 -2.19 5.11 4.01
C ASN A 85 -2.92 3.88 3.45
N PHE A 86 -2.67 2.69 4.02
CA PHE A 86 -3.22 1.44 3.51
C PHE A 86 -4.69 1.26 3.91
N ASP A 87 -5.56 1.06 2.90
CA ASP A 87 -6.95 0.65 3.03
C ASP A 87 -7.19 -0.66 2.27
N ILE A 88 -7.20 -1.80 2.97
CA ILE A 88 -7.14 -3.14 2.38
C ILE A 88 -8.46 -3.89 2.59
N SER A 89 -9.18 -4.21 1.52
CA SER A 89 -10.41 -5.01 1.62
C SER A 89 -10.12 -6.52 1.76
N SER A 90 -11.17 -7.31 1.97
CA SER A 90 -11.10 -8.76 2.16
C SER A 90 -10.46 -9.55 1.01
N SER A 91 -10.50 -9.00 -0.20
CA SER A 91 -9.86 -9.52 -1.41
C SER A 91 -8.34 -9.26 -1.48
N GLY A 92 -7.80 -8.37 -0.64
CA GLY A 92 -6.37 -8.06 -0.58
C GLY A 92 -5.52 -9.18 0.04
N ARG A 93 -4.38 -9.47 -0.59
CA ARG A 93 -3.29 -10.29 -0.07
C ARG A 93 -2.01 -9.47 -0.13
N VAL A 94 -1.54 -8.98 1.01
CA VAL A 94 -0.54 -7.91 1.04
C VAL A 94 0.67 -8.31 1.88
N LEU A 95 1.85 -8.20 1.29
CA LEU A 95 3.13 -8.24 1.98
C LEU A 95 3.64 -6.80 2.15
N LEU A 96 3.91 -6.40 3.39
CA LEU A 96 4.52 -5.13 3.75
C LEU A 96 5.86 -5.41 4.41
N GLU A 97 6.95 -4.95 3.80
CA GLU A 97 8.31 -5.12 4.35
C GLU A 97 9.20 -3.90 4.03
N GLY A 98 10.03 -3.47 4.97
CA GLY A 98 11.00 -2.38 4.76
C GLY A 98 10.40 -1.00 4.49
N ASN A 99 9.10 -0.79 4.72
CA ASN A 99 8.48 0.52 4.49
C ASN A 99 8.82 1.47 5.65
N ARG A 100 8.81 2.77 5.38
CA ARG A 100 8.98 3.82 6.40
C ARG A 100 7.74 4.69 6.44
N PHE A 101 7.13 4.81 7.61
CA PHE A 101 6.02 5.72 7.86
C PHE A 101 6.48 6.84 8.78
N GLU A 102 6.33 8.09 8.32
CA GLU A 102 6.68 9.27 9.09
C GLU A 102 5.56 10.30 8.96
N ASN A 103 5.10 10.87 10.08
CA ASN A 103 3.95 11.78 10.10
C ASN A 103 2.68 11.17 9.44
N SER A 104 2.53 9.84 9.49
CA SER A 104 1.35 9.12 9.04
C SER A 104 0.40 8.91 10.20
N LYS A 105 -0.78 9.55 10.18
CA LYS A 105 -1.78 9.42 11.24
C LYS A 105 -2.32 8.00 11.37
N THR A 106 -2.54 7.32 10.26
CA THR A 106 -3.02 5.93 10.23
C THR A 106 -2.30 5.16 9.12
N PRO A 107 -1.18 4.49 9.42
CA PRO A 107 -0.44 3.70 8.42
C PRO A 107 -1.30 2.61 7.77
N ILE A 108 -2.14 1.92 8.54
CA ILE A 108 -3.06 0.90 8.05
C ILE A 108 -4.40 1.09 8.75
N THR A 109 -5.50 1.15 8.01
CA THR A 109 -6.85 1.34 8.60
C THR A 109 -7.28 0.11 9.41
N ASP A 110 -8.11 0.30 10.45
CA ASP A 110 -8.68 -0.82 11.20
C ASP A 110 -9.53 -1.77 10.33
N ALA A 111 -10.21 -1.22 9.32
CA ALA A 111 -10.97 -1.99 8.34
C ALA A 111 -10.09 -2.98 7.54
N SER A 112 -8.79 -2.70 7.45
CA SER A 112 -7.83 -3.56 6.76
C SER A 112 -7.67 -4.96 7.38
N LYS A 113 -8.17 -5.16 8.62
CA LYS A 113 -8.29 -6.48 9.26
C LYS A 113 -9.13 -7.47 8.46
N ALA A 114 -9.97 -7.00 7.53
CA ALA A 114 -10.73 -7.85 6.62
C ALA A 114 -9.83 -8.58 5.60
N GLY A 115 -8.72 -7.96 5.19
CA GLY A 115 -7.75 -8.53 4.24
C GLY A 115 -6.82 -9.57 4.87
N LYS A 116 -5.86 -10.08 4.08
CA LYS A 116 -4.71 -10.84 4.60
C LYS A 116 -3.45 -10.02 4.44
N ILE A 117 -2.84 -9.67 5.57
CA ILE A 117 -1.69 -8.79 5.64
C ILE A 117 -0.58 -9.51 6.37
N PHE A 118 0.62 -9.50 5.79
CA PHE A 118 1.84 -9.87 6.48
C PHE A 118 2.74 -8.64 6.54
N ASN A 119 2.91 -8.08 7.74
CA ASN A 119 3.64 -6.84 8.00
C ASN A 119 4.90 -7.05 8.84
N VAL A 120 5.49 -8.24 8.79
CA VAL A 120 6.82 -8.57 9.36
C VAL A 120 7.09 -7.87 10.72
N PRO A 121 6.26 -8.12 11.75
CA PRO A 121 6.22 -7.29 12.95
C PRO A 121 7.47 -7.40 13.85
N ASP A 122 8.24 -8.47 13.69
CA ASP A 122 9.40 -8.76 14.53
C ASP A 122 10.46 -9.59 13.77
N SER A 123 11.63 -9.74 14.39
CA SER A 123 12.77 -10.46 13.81
C SER A 123 12.49 -11.94 13.55
N GLY A 124 11.62 -12.58 14.35
CA GLY A 124 11.24 -13.97 14.15
C GLY A 124 10.41 -14.13 12.88
N SER A 125 9.44 -13.23 12.70
CA SER A 125 8.52 -13.20 11.56
C SER A 125 9.26 -13.07 10.22
N ARG A 126 10.41 -12.37 10.18
CA ARG A 126 11.26 -12.23 8.99
C ARG A 126 11.62 -13.56 8.33
N THR A 127 11.91 -14.58 9.14
CA THR A 127 12.43 -15.87 8.65
C THR A 127 11.39 -16.72 7.94
N THR A 128 10.11 -16.48 8.20
CA THR A 128 9.00 -17.24 7.61
C THR A 128 8.93 -17.08 6.08
N CYS A 129 9.39 -15.93 5.57
CA CYS A 129 9.45 -15.62 4.15
C CYS A 129 10.45 -16.48 3.38
N SER A 130 11.47 -17.04 4.02
CA SER A 130 12.54 -17.80 3.35
C SER A 130 12.01 -18.95 2.50
N SER A 131 10.98 -19.64 2.99
CA SER A 131 10.32 -20.75 2.29
C SER A 131 9.64 -20.35 0.99
N SER A 132 9.14 -19.11 0.89
CA SER A 132 8.32 -18.63 -0.23
C SER A 132 9.07 -17.66 -1.15
N LEU A 133 9.97 -16.85 -0.60
CA LEU A 133 10.70 -15.80 -1.31
C LEU A 133 12.19 -16.12 -1.53
N GLY A 134 12.70 -17.23 -0.96
CA GLY A 134 14.13 -17.56 -1.00
C GLY A 134 15.03 -16.64 -0.17
N ARG A 135 14.44 -15.72 0.61
CA ARG A 135 15.11 -14.79 1.52
C ARG A 135 14.24 -14.48 2.73
N ASN A 136 14.87 -13.98 3.78
CA ASN A 136 14.13 -13.37 4.88
C ASN A 136 13.43 -12.07 4.40
N CYS A 137 12.29 -11.74 5.01
CA CYS A 137 11.67 -10.43 4.84
C CYS A 137 12.38 -9.36 5.68
N GLU A 138 12.14 -8.10 5.35
CA GLU A 138 12.57 -6.94 6.14
C GLU A 138 11.47 -6.45 7.07
N LEU A 139 11.87 -5.88 8.22
CA LEU A 139 10.91 -5.30 9.18
C LEU A 139 10.09 -4.20 8.50
N ALA A 140 8.78 -4.17 8.77
CA ALA A 140 7.86 -3.21 8.15
C ALA A 140 7.77 -1.87 8.89
#